data_AF-A0A6A6RWC9-F1
#
_entry.id   AF-A0A6A6RWC9-F1
#
_cell.length_a   1.000
_cell.length_b   1.000
_cell.length_c   1.000
_cell.angle_alpha   90.00
_cell.angle_beta   90.00
_cell.angle_gamma   90.00
#
_symmetry.space_group_name_H-M   'P 1'
#
loop_
_entity.id
_entity.type
_entity.pdbx_description
1 polymer ?
#
loop_
_entity_poly.entity_id
_entity_poly.type
_entity_poly.pdbx_seq_one_letter_code
_entity_poly.pdbx_strand_id
1 'polypeptide(L)'
;MTTIASLPNEILLDLFERLNDAHTGLLSTMRTCRRWYRLGATVLYTHISMDTALREDSACARFSRHAGPCHLIRSFSVRVTQVHLMGFGIVSADAFDRLTELCDALSGMQSLKTFALSFEEAVGEGFTAPSGAIVSILKSLPKTVVDLNLDCECMSTSQLGQPHVCHTLSVLLPRLRSLRLRTSHFCSGLLSSISPQATFDPERPHCKATWKANATSPLQYLLIRLITSPEDEQRAHTTLCYTGDKMLYGARLADTLHGLYTIGAFPLLQQFAIIGRVDAPPSPRNNTWNVFKIRSFNRRANTTTTTLPWCARGGSSSLYMVRDSEEDRFGSFGEVVKALEGPLAWTNAGIKPRRRQQDNHWELNYSNLSSRKEVMEKFGVSFRLWKHEREVGMKLLQPRTSNGFDDTTALVQDVPPEWRWIPEGPWNWTIAPLT
;
A
#
# COMPACT_ATOMS: atom_id res chain seq x y z
N MET A 1 -48.71 20.96 -12.06
CA MET A 1 -47.36 21.09 -12.62
C MET A 1 -46.35 20.73 -11.53
N THR A 2 -45.60 19.64 -11.70
CA THR A 2 -44.50 19.27 -10.80
C THR A 2 -43.27 20.08 -11.18
N THR A 3 -42.76 20.90 -10.25
CA THR A 3 -41.53 21.66 -10.46
C THR A 3 -40.36 20.91 -9.84
N ILE A 4 -39.18 21.00 -10.45
CA ILE A 4 -37.94 20.41 -9.88
C ILE A 4 -37.68 20.94 -8.45
N ALA A 5 -38.14 22.16 -8.14
CA ALA A 5 -38.05 22.74 -6.81
C ALA A 5 -38.82 21.96 -5.72
N SER A 6 -39.81 21.15 -6.08
CA SER A 6 -40.57 20.33 -5.13
C SER A 6 -39.96 18.95 -4.86
N LEU A 7 -38.84 18.60 -5.49
CA LEU A 7 -38.17 17.31 -5.23
C LEU A 7 -37.68 17.25 -3.76
N PRO A 8 -37.77 16.10 -3.09
CA PRO A 8 -37.16 15.88 -1.78
C PRO A 8 -35.63 16.06 -1.80
N ASN A 9 -35.03 16.39 -0.66
CA ASN A 9 -33.58 16.62 -0.57
C ASN A 9 -32.77 15.36 -0.92
N GLU A 10 -33.29 14.18 -0.57
CA GLU A 10 -32.69 12.88 -0.79
C GLU A 10 -32.52 12.59 -2.28
N ILE A 11 -33.54 12.93 -3.07
CA ILE A 11 -33.51 12.79 -4.53
C ILE A 11 -32.50 13.77 -5.16
N LEU A 12 -32.45 15.01 -4.66
CA LEU A 12 -31.46 15.99 -5.13
C LEU A 12 -30.03 15.58 -4.78
N LEU A 13 -29.80 14.99 -3.60
CA LEU A 13 -28.50 14.47 -3.21
C LEU A 13 -28.06 13.31 -4.09
N ASP A 14 -28.94 12.32 -4.38
CA ASP A 14 -28.63 11.24 -5.33
C ASP A 14 -28.28 11.78 -6.73
N LEU A 15 -29.01 12.80 -7.20
CA LEU A 15 -28.67 13.49 -8.46
C LEU A 15 -27.30 14.16 -8.39
N PHE A 16 -26.98 14.86 -7.30
CA PHE A 16 -25.68 15.52 -7.14
C PHE A 16 -24.52 14.54 -7.00
N GLU A 17 -24.71 13.40 -6.34
CA GLU A 17 -23.72 12.33 -6.24
C GLU A 17 -23.37 11.78 -7.62
N ARG A 18 -24.38 11.56 -8.49
CA ARG A 18 -24.16 11.13 -9.88
C ARG A 18 -23.52 12.19 -10.76
N LEU A 19 -23.78 13.47 -10.49
CA LEU A 19 -23.14 14.59 -11.19
C LEU A 19 -21.70 14.86 -10.71
N ASN A 20 -21.30 14.34 -9.56
CA ASN A 20 -19.98 14.59 -9.00
C ASN A 20 -18.85 13.99 -9.86
N ASP A 21 -19.14 12.93 -10.61
CA ASP A 21 -18.21 12.34 -11.59
C ASP A 21 -17.90 13.31 -12.75
N ALA A 22 -18.78 14.27 -13.01
CA ALA A 22 -18.61 15.34 -13.99
C ALA A 22 -18.60 16.70 -13.27
N HIS A 23 -17.49 17.03 -12.61
CA HIS A 23 -17.33 18.21 -11.73
C HIS A 23 -17.95 19.52 -12.24
N THR A 24 -17.89 19.78 -13.56
CA THR A 24 -18.50 20.98 -14.18
C THR A 24 -20.02 21.01 -14.05
N GLY A 25 -20.69 19.86 -14.13
CA GLY A 25 -22.13 19.72 -13.96
C GLY A 25 -22.58 20.07 -12.55
N LEU A 26 -21.91 19.54 -11.52
CA LEU A 26 -22.23 19.84 -10.12
C LEU A 26 -22.05 21.33 -9.78
N LEU A 27 -20.96 21.96 -10.25
CA LEU A 27 -20.74 23.39 -9.99
C LEU A 27 -21.79 24.27 -10.66
N SER A 28 -22.21 23.93 -11.88
CA SER A 28 -23.28 24.63 -12.59
C SER A 28 -24.63 24.48 -11.89
N THR A 29 -24.98 23.28 -11.41
CA THR A 29 -26.23 23.06 -10.66
C THR A 29 -26.24 23.78 -9.32
N MET A 30 -25.10 23.82 -8.61
CA MET A 30 -24.97 24.59 -7.35
C MET A 30 -25.27 26.08 -7.50
N ARG A 31 -25.09 26.66 -8.70
CA ARG A 31 -25.35 28.08 -8.98
C ARG A 31 -26.83 28.41 -9.21
N THR A 32 -27.71 27.42 -9.31
CA THR A 32 -29.13 27.62 -9.63
C THR A 32 -29.90 28.32 -8.51
N CYS A 33 -29.76 27.87 -7.26
CA CYS A 33 -30.43 28.43 -6.09
C CYS A 33 -29.72 28.06 -4.78
N ARG A 34 -30.06 28.76 -3.68
CA ARG A 34 -29.44 28.54 -2.36
C ARG A 34 -29.62 27.10 -1.82
N ARG A 35 -30.77 26.48 -2.08
CA ARG A 35 -31.03 25.08 -1.65
C ARG A 35 -30.08 24.11 -2.34
N TRP A 36 -29.91 24.28 -3.65
CA TRP A 36 -29.02 23.45 -4.47
C TRP A 36 -27.55 23.70 -4.11
N TYR A 37 -27.17 24.96 -3.87
CA TYR A 37 -25.85 25.28 -3.35
C TYR A 37 -25.54 24.53 -2.04
N ARG A 38 -26.45 24.59 -1.05
CA ARG A 38 -26.25 23.93 0.25
C ARG A 38 -26.11 22.41 0.10
N LEU A 39 -27.01 21.78 -0.65
CA LEU A 39 -26.97 20.33 -0.85
C LEU A 39 -25.77 19.91 -1.70
N GLY A 40 -25.52 20.57 -2.82
CA GLY A 40 -24.36 20.30 -3.67
C GLY A 40 -23.04 20.51 -2.94
N ALA A 41 -22.94 21.51 -2.05
CA ALA A 41 -21.76 21.70 -1.21
C ALA A 41 -21.51 20.50 -0.28
N THR A 42 -22.55 19.85 0.27
CA THR A 42 -22.36 18.64 1.07
C THR A 42 -21.72 17.53 0.25
N VAL A 43 -22.15 17.32 -1.00
CA VAL A 43 -21.56 16.32 -1.90
C VAL A 43 -20.13 16.71 -2.29
N LEU A 44 -19.93 17.96 -2.75
CA LEU A 44 -18.65 18.47 -3.22
C LEU A 44 -17.53 18.39 -2.17
N TYR A 45 -17.85 18.70 -0.91
CA TYR A 45 -16.88 18.71 0.18
C TYR A 45 -16.81 17.40 0.98
N THR A 46 -17.61 16.37 0.62
CA THR A 46 -17.57 15.09 1.35
C THR A 46 -16.22 14.38 1.20
N HIS A 47 -15.68 14.39 -0.03
CA HIS A 47 -14.43 13.72 -0.39
C HIS A 47 -13.48 14.73 -1.03
N ILE A 48 -12.39 15.06 -0.33
CA ILE A 48 -11.43 16.04 -0.78
C ILE A 48 -10.08 15.37 -1.02
N SER A 49 -9.47 15.67 -2.16
CA SER A 49 -8.09 15.30 -2.47
C SER A 49 -7.31 16.56 -2.85
N MET A 50 -6.14 16.75 -2.27
CA MET A 50 -5.31 17.93 -2.49
C MET A 50 -3.84 17.56 -2.60
N ASP A 51 -3.16 18.28 -3.49
CA ASP A 51 -1.71 18.31 -3.54
C ASP A 51 -1.19 19.46 -2.68
N THR A 52 -0.15 19.19 -1.89
CA THR A 52 0.54 20.25 -1.16
C THR A 52 1.41 21.05 -2.11
N ALA A 53 1.53 22.35 -1.88
CA ALA A 53 2.53 23.17 -2.56
C ALA A 53 2.96 24.30 -1.61
N LEU A 54 4.20 24.76 -1.77
CA LEU A 54 4.76 25.81 -0.92
C LEU A 54 4.13 27.18 -1.18
N ARG A 55 3.60 27.40 -2.39
CA ARG A 55 2.97 28.67 -2.75
C ARG A 55 1.74 28.95 -1.88
N GLU A 56 1.60 30.21 -1.46
CA GLU A 56 0.45 30.66 -0.65
C GLU A 56 -0.90 30.57 -1.38
N ASP A 57 -0.89 30.65 -2.71
CA ASP A 57 -2.08 30.55 -3.55
C ASP A 57 -2.45 29.10 -3.90
N SER A 58 -1.70 28.12 -3.37
CA SER A 58 -1.99 26.70 -3.57
C SER A 58 -3.38 26.33 -3.08
N ALA A 59 -3.97 25.29 -3.67
CA ALA A 59 -5.28 24.80 -3.26
C ALA A 59 -5.28 24.39 -1.78
N CYS A 60 -4.22 23.71 -1.33
CA CYS A 60 -4.05 23.31 0.08
C CYS A 60 -3.98 24.53 1.02
N ALA A 61 -3.15 25.53 0.73
CA ALA A 61 -3.04 26.72 1.58
C ALA A 61 -4.35 27.52 1.63
N ARG A 62 -5.00 27.73 0.48
CA ARG A 62 -6.32 28.39 0.43
C ARG A 62 -7.36 27.61 1.22
N PHE A 63 -7.36 26.29 1.10
CA PHE A 63 -8.28 25.45 1.84
C PHE A 63 -8.06 25.52 3.35
N SER A 64 -6.81 25.43 3.83
CA SER A 64 -6.48 25.55 5.25
C SER A 64 -6.93 26.90 5.82
N ARG A 65 -6.80 27.99 5.06
CA ARG A 65 -7.26 29.34 5.45
C ARG A 65 -8.79 29.48 5.47
N HIS A 66 -9.52 28.69 4.67
CA HIS A 66 -10.98 28.81 4.48
C HIS A 66 -11.75 27.60 5.05
N ALA A 67 -11.32 27.08 6.20
CA ALA A 67 -11.83 25.89 6.90
C ALA A 67 -13.34 25.88 7.28
N GLY A 68 -14.16 26.79 6.75
CA GLY A 68 -15.61 26.86 6.98
C GLY A 68 -16.38 25.55 6.76
N PRO A 69 -16.10 24.74 5.71
CA PRO A 69 -16.81 23.49 5.47
C PRO A 69 -16.18 22.26 6.15
N CYS A 70 -15.25 22.40 7.11
CA CYS A 70 -14.55 21.26 7.72
C CYS A 70 -15.47 20.19 8.34
N HIS A 71 -16.67 20.57 8.78
CA HIS A 71 -17.67 19.65 9.33
C HIS A 71 -18.34 18.74 8.29
N LEU A 72 -18.23 19.07 6.99
CA LEU A 72 -18.79 18.27 5.88
C LEU A 72 -17.83 17.18 5.41
N ILE A 73 -16.53 17.34 5.68
CA ILE A 73 -15.48 16.49 5.15
C ILE A 73 -15.51 15.14 5.87
N ARG A 74 -15.67 14.07 5.09
CA ARG A 74 -15.64 12.69 5.59
C ARG A 74 -14.40 11.94 5.14
N SER A 75 -13.85 12.29 3.98
CA SER A 75 -12.59 11.75 3.48
C SER A 75 -11.67 12.87 3.01
N PHE A 76 -10.42 12.79 3.43
CA PHE A 76 -9.40 13.78 3.10
C PHE A 76 -8.12 13.07 2.69
N SER A 77 -7.68 13.30 1.46
CA SER A 77 -6.46 12.75 0.89
C SER A 77 -5.48 13.87 0.59
N VAL A 78 -4.27 13.78 1.14
CA VAL A 78 -3.19 14.72 0.89
C VAL A 78 -2.08 13.99 0.13
N ARG A 79 -1.62 14.61 -0.95
CA ARG A 79 -0.40 14.19 -1.64
C ARG A 79 0.66 15.28 -1.47
N VAL A 80 1.77 14.93 -0.83
CA VAL A 80 2.90 15.86 -0.66
C VAL A 80 3.72 15.86 -1.94
N THR A 81 3.81 17.01 -2.59
CA THR A 81 4.54 17.14 -3.88
C THR A 81 6.05 17.15 -3.69
N GLN A 82 6.78 16.86 -4.77
CA GLN A 82 8.24 16.89 -4.79
C GLN A 82 8.80 18.26 -4.36
N VAL A 83 8.15 19.36 -4.76
CA VAL A 83 8.56 20.72 -4.34
C VAL A 83 8.46 20.89 -2.83
N HIS A 84 7.40 20.35 -2.21
CA HIS A 84 7.23 20.43 -0.75
C HIS A 84 8.24 19.52 -0.04
N LEU A 85 8.47 18.30 -0.55
CA LEU A 85 9.48 17.38 0.00
C LEU A 85 10.89 17.99 -0.08
N MET A 86 11.23 18.64 -1.19
CA MET A 86 12.48 19.41 -1.31
C MET A 86 12.56 20.52 -0.26
N GLY A 87 11.46 21.24 -0.04
CA GLY A 87 11.34 22.24 1.02
C GLY A 87 11.67 21.68 2.41
N PHE A 88 11.22 20.46 2.73
CA PHE A 88 11.62 19.79 3.97
C PHE A 88 13.11 19.43 3.99
N GLY A 89 13.66 18.96 2.88
CA GLY A 89 15.08 18.59 2.76
C GLY A 89 16.04 19.76 3.03
N ILE A 90 15.65 20.99 2.65
CA ILE A 90 16.41 22.21 2.93
C ILE A 90 15.96 22.95 4.20
N VAL A 91 15.08 22.33 4.99
CA VAL A 91 14.53 22.90 6.23
C VAL A 91 13.88 24.28 6.01
N SER A 92 13.15 24.45 4.90
CA SER A 92 12.44 25.68 4.56
C SER A 92 11.33 25.96 5.58
N ALA A 93 11.32 27.17 6.15
CA ALA A 93 10.27 27.62 7.07
C ALA A 93 8.88 27.51 6.43
N ASP A 94 8.73 27.95 5.17
CA ASP A 94 7.46 27.87 4.43
C ASP A 94 6.91 26.44 4.35
N ALA A 95 7.78 25.43 4.21
CA ALA A 95 7.36 24.03 4.15
C ALA A 95 6.75 23.56 5.47
N PHE A 96 7.30 23.98 6.60
CA PHE A 96 6.80 23.67 7.94
C PHE A 96 5.60 24.54 8.34
N ASP A 97 5.52 25.78 7.88
CA ASP A 97 4.36 26.65 8.09
C ASP A 97 3.14 26.08 7.37
N ARG A 98 3.28 25.66 6.10
CA ARG A 98 2.21 24.99 5.34
C ARG A 98 1.78 23.67 5.98
N LEU A 99 2.71 22.94 6.59
CA LEU A 99 2.39 21.74 7.36
C LEU A 99 1.58 22.08 8.62
N THR A 100 1.95 23.15 9.32
CA THR A 100 1.24 23.62 10.52
C THR A 100 -0.20 24.01 10.17
N GLU A 101 -0.39 24.78 9.09
CA GLU A 101 -1.72 25.13 8.58
C GLU A 101 -2.57 23.89 8.25
N LEU A 102 -1.96 22.86 7.66
CA LEU A 102 -2.63 21.58 7.40
C LEU A 102 -3.03 20.88 8.70
N CYS A 103 -2.13 20.82 9.68
CA CYS A 103 -2.39 20.24 11.01
C CYS A 103 -3.55 20.95 11.73
N ASP A 104 -3.62 22.28 11.65
CA ASP A 104 -4.71 23.07 12.22
C ASP A 104 -6.05 22.76 11.51
N ALA A 105 -6.04 22.71 10.17
CA ALA A 105 -7.22 22.37 9.40
C ALA A 105 -7.75 20.97 9.74
N LEU A 106 -6.86 19.96 9.83
CA LEU A 106 -7.21 18.58 10.18
C LEU A 106 -7.88 18.48 11.55
N SER A 107 -7.36 19.23 12.53
CA SER A 107 -7.89 19.26 13.90
C SER A 107 -9.34 19.77 13.94
N GLY A 108 -9.74 20.62 12.98
CA GLY A 108 -11.10 21.13 12.83
C GLY A 108 -12.08 20.19 12.11
N MET A 109 -11.62 19.12 11.46
CA MET A 109 -12.47 18.22 10.65
C MET A 109 -13.18 17.16 11.50
N GLN A 110 -14.12 17.57 12.34
CA GLN A 110 -14.79 16.67 13.30
C GLN A 110 -15.50 15.47 12.65
N SER A 111 -15.91 15.58 11.38
CA SER A 111 -16.58 14.50 10.64
C SER A 111 -15.64 13.58 9.85
N LEU A 112 -14.33 13.81 9.90
CA LEU A 112 -13.35 13.09 9.09
C LEU A 112 -13.24 11.63 9.53
N LYS A 113 -13.59 10.70 8.64
CA LYS A 113 -13.52 9.25 8.89
C LYS A 113 -12.35 8.59 8.20
N THR A 114 -12.01 9.05 7.01
CA THR A 114 -10.97 8.47 6.17
C THR A 114 -9.89 9.51 5.93
N PHE A 115 -8.64 9.17 6.22
CA PHE A 115 -7.49 10.01 5.92
C PHE A 115 -6.47 9.23 5.10
N ALA A 116 -5.95 9.86 4.06
CA ALA A 116 -4.88 9.32 3.24
C ALA A 116 -3.75 10.36 3.12
N LEU A 117 -2.52 9.93 3.39
CA LEU A 117 -1.31 10.69 3.13
C LEU A 117 -0.48 9.90 2.12
N SER A 118 -0.05 10.58 1.06
CA SER A 118 0.82 10.00 0.04
C SER A 118 1.92 10.97 -0.34
N PHE A 119 3.05 10.46 -0.83
CA PHE A 119 4.09 11.27 -1.45
C PHE A 119 4.04 11.12 -2.97
N GLU A 120 4.32 12.19 -3.69
CA GLU A 120 4.53 12.12 -5.12
C GLU A 120 5.73 11.20 -5.42
N GLU A 121 5.57 10.23 -6.32
CA GLU A 121 6.64 9.30 -6.68
C GLU A 121 7.73 10.05 -7.48
N ALA A 122 8.97 10.06 -6.97
CA ALA A 122 10.09 10.69 -7.66
C ALA A 122 10.63 9.80 -8.77
N VAL A 123 11.12 10.42 -9.85
CA VAL A 123 11.96 9.73 -10.85
C VAL A 123 13.39 9.73 -10.32
N GLY A 124 13.81 8.66 -9.63
CA GLY A 124 15.18 8.49 -9.11
C GLY A 124 15.31 8.64 -7.60
N GLU A 125 16.43 9.20 -7.14
CA GLU A 125 16.70 9.50 -5.72
C GLU A 125 15.80 10.67 -5.28
N GLY A 126 14.58 10.36 -4.87
CA GLY A 126 13.59 11.34 -4.45
C GLY A 126 13.93 12.04 -3.13
N PHE A 127 13.22 13.12 -2.83
CA PHE A 127 13.31 13.79 -1.53
C PHE A 127 12.57 13.01 -0.45
N THR A 128 13.13 12.98 0.76
CA THR A 128 12.51 12.30 1.90
C THR A 128 11.72 13.25 2.80
N ALA A 129 10.57 12.81 3.30
CA ALA A 129 9.84 13.55 4.32
C ALA A 129 10.42 13.28 5.72
N PRO A 130 10.60 14.30 6.57
CA PRO A 130 11.05 14.12 7.93
C PRO A 130 9.97 13.39 8.75
N SER A 131 10.37 12.36 9.49
CA SER A 131 9.49 11.58 10.38
C SER A 131 8.63 12.47 11.29
N GLY A 132 9.22 13.55 11.82
CA GLY A 132 8.54 14.53 12.66
C GLY A 132 7.32 15.19 11.98
N ALA A 133 7.40 15.48 10.68
CA ALA A 133 6.28 16.08 9.95
C ALA A 133 5.08 15.12 9.86
N ILE A 134 5.35 13.84 9.57
CA ILE A 134 4.33 12.80 9.49
C ILE A 134 3.72 12.57 10.88
N VAL A 135 4.53 12.56 11.94
CA VAL A 135 4.03 12.47 13.31
C VAL A 135 3.11 13.64 13.65
N SER A 136 3.47 14.86 13.28
CA SER A 136 2.61 16.04 13.50
C SER A 136 1.26 15.89 12.82
N ILE A 137 1.23 15.51 11.53
CA ILE A 137 -0.01 15.23 10.79
C ILE A 137 -0.86 14.19 11.52
N LEU A 138 -0.24 13.05 11.88
CA LEU A 138 -0.93 11.94 12.54
C LEU A 138 -1.52 12.32 13.91
N LYS A 139 -0.80 13.14 14.68
CA LYS A 139 -1.27 13.64 15.98
C LYS A 139 -2.43 14.62 15.84
N SER A 140 -2.50 15.37 14.75
CA SER A 140 -3.60 16.30 14.43
C SER A 140 -4.85 15.61 13.89
N LEU A 141 -4.81 14.29 13.63
CA LEU A 141 -5.98 13.57 13.12
C LEU A 141 -7.08 13.45 14.19
N PRO A 142 -8.32 13.89 13.89
CA PRO A 142 -9.42 13.84 14.84
C PRO A 142 -9.78 12.40 15.22
N LYS A 143 -10.39 12.22 16.39
CA LYS A 143 -10.79 10.90 16.93
C LYS A 143 -11.77 10.12 16.05
N THR A 144 -12.42 10.80 15.11
CA THR A 144 -13.36 10.22 14.15
C THR A 144 -12.68 9.48 13.00
N VAL A 145 -11.37 9.65 12.80
CA VAL A 145 -10.62 8.90 11.78
C VAL A 145 -10.53 7.43 12.17
N VAL A 146 -11.18 6.59 11.37
CA VAL A 146 -11.22 5.14 11.50
C VAL A 146 -10.56 4.43 10.32
N ASP A 147 -10.34 5.09 9.18
CA ASP A 147 -9.63 4.52 8.04
C ASP A 147 -8.39 5.36 7.75
N LEU A 148 -7.23 4.73 7.79
CA LEU A 148 -5.94 5.40 7.58
C LEU A 148 -5.14 4.75 6.46
N ASN A 149 -4.67 5.56 5.51
CA ASN A 149 -3.71 5.17 4.49
C ASN A 149 -2.46 6.04 4.58
N LEU A 150 -1.30 5.42 4.79
CA LEU A 150 -0.01 6.08 4.74
C LEU A 150 0.83 5.46 3.63
N ASP A 151 1.02 6.22 2.56
CA ASP A 151 1.85 5.89 1.41
C ASP A 151 3.10 6.79 1.41
N CYS A 152 4.01 6.49 2.33
CA CYS A 152 5.17 7.30 2.66
C CYS A 152 6.45 6.49 2.41
N GLU A 153 6.72 6.09 1.16
CA GLU A 153 7.90 5.29 0.83
C GLU A 153 9.22 5.99 1.14
N CYS A 154 9.27 7.29 0.88
CA CYS A 154 10.47 8.12 1.04
C CYS A 154 10.52 8.79 2.42
N MET A 155 10.46 8.02 3.50
CA MET A 155 10.62 8.56 4.85
C MET A 155 12.07 8.62 5.29
N SER A 156 12.48 9.73 5.92
CA SER A 156 13.80 9.81 6.54
C SER A 156 13.89 8.83 7.72
N THR A 157 15.07 8.26 7.96
CA THR A 157 15.34 7.51 9.18
C THR A 157 15.16 8.43 10.39
N SER A 158 14.49 7.96 11.43
CA SER A 158 14.32 8.75 12.66
C SER A 158 15.65 8.74 13.44
N GLN A 159 16.13 9.93 13.83
CA GLN A 159 17.30 10.06 14.70
C GLN A 159 16.93 9.73 16.15
N LEU A 160 17.90 9.27 16.95
CA LEU A 160 17.66 8.96 18.37
C LEU A 160 17.03 10.17 19.09
N GLY A 161 15.91 9.93 19.80
CA GLY A 161 15.15 10.97 20.50
C GLY A 161 14.08 11.68 19.67
N GLN A 162 14.04 11.47 18.34
CA GLN A 162 12.96 12.00 17.51
C GLN A 162 11.67 11.18 17.68
N PRO A 163 10.50 11.81 17.51
CA PRO A 163 9.24 11.10 17.59
C PRO A 163 9.12 10.10 16.43
N HIS A 164 8.62 8.90 16.75
CA HIS A 164 8.54 7.81 15.78
C HIS A 164 7.13 7.65 15.20
N VAL A 165 7.03 7.46 13.87
CA VAL A 165 5.75 7.21 13.19
C VAL A 165 5.08 5.95 13.73
N CYS A 166 5.81 4.86 13.97
CA CYS A 166 5.22 3.63 14.54
C CYS A 166 4.58 3.85 15.91
N HIS A 167 5.17 4.63 16.82
CA HIS A 167 4.56 4.91 18.13
C HIS A 167 3.29 5.75 17.98
N THR A 168 3.30 6.72 17.06
CA THR A 168 2.13 7.54 16.79
C THR A 168 1.00 6.71 16.19
N LEU A 169 1.32 5.85 15.21
CA LEU A 169 0.39 4.87 14.64
C LEU A 169 -0.18 3.92 15.70
N SER A 170 0.68 3.43 16.59
CA SER A 170 0.28 2.55 17.71
C SER A 170 -0.82 3.19 18.54
N VAL A 171 -0.72 4.49 18.87
CA VAL A 171 -1.78 5.23 19.58
C VAL A 171 -3.09 5.32 18.79
N LEU A 172 -3.04 5.30 17.46
CA LEU A 172 -4.22 5.32 16.59
C LEU A 172 -4.88 3.94 16.42
N LEU A 173 -4.11 2.84 16.50
CA LEU A 173 -4.63 1.48 16.27
C LEU A 173 -5.92 1.12 17.02
N PRO A 174 -6.14 1.50 18.30
CA PRO A 174 -7.36 1.17 19.02
C PRO A 174 -8.64 1.78 18.46
N ARG A 175 -8.57 2.76 17.54
CA ARG A 175 -9.75 3.34 16.88
C ARG A 175 -9.89 2.98 15.40
N LEU A 176 -8.84 2.47 14.77
CA LEU A 176 -8.84 2.19 13.34
C LEU A 176 -9.63 0.92 13.00
N ARG A 177 -10.42 1.00 11.93
CA ARG A 177 -11.12 -0.11 11.26
C ARG A 177 -10.36 -0.58 10.03
N SER A 178 -9.72 0.33 9.30
CA SER A 178 -8.90 0.00 8.12
C SER A 178 -7.56 0.70 8.20
N LEU A 179 -6.49 -0.04 7.92
CA LEU A 179 -5.13 0.51 7.90
C LEU A 179 -4.36 -0.01 6.68
N ARG A 180 -3.90 0.92 5.84
CA ARG A 180 -2.93 0.66 4.76
C ARG A 180 -1.64 1.38 5.09
N LEU A 181 -0.53 0.64 5.18
CA LEU A 181 0.80 1.17 5.45
C LEU A 181 1.75 0.77 4.32
N ARG A 182 2.41 1.76 3.74
CA ARG A 182 3.49 1.61 2.77
C ARG A 182 4.59 2.57 3.21
N THR A 183 5.49 2.06 4.06
CA THR A 183 6.56 2.83 4.68
C THR A 183 7.86 2.03 4.67
N SER A 184 9.00 2.71 4.64
CA SER A 184 10.32 2.10 4.53
C SER A 184 10.84 1.46 5.82
N HIS A 185 10.31 1.86 6.98
CA HIS A 185 10.83 1.45 8.29
C HIS A 185 9.70 1.10 9.26
N PHE A 186 9.90 0.05 10.04
CA PHE A 186 8.98 -0.36 11.11
C PHE A 186 9.74 -0.76 12.38
N CYS A 187 9.17 -0.52 13.56
CA CYS A 187 9.71 -1.01 14.82
C CYS A 187 8.62 -1.65 15.67
N SER A 188 9.02 -2.41 16.70
CA SER A 188 8.12 -3.04 17.69
C SER A 188 7.14 -2.03 18.33
N GLY A 189 7.53 -0.76 18.31
CA GLY A 189 6.70 0.37 18.66
C GLY A 189 5.37 0.49 17.92
N LEU A 190 5.16 -0.19 16.80
CA LEU A 190 3.91 -0.15 16.03
C LEU A 190 2.74 -0.76 16.78
N LEU A 191 2.99 -1.80 17.58
CA LEU A 191 1.94 -2.60 18.25
C LEU A 191 1.91 -2.37 19.76
N SER A 192 2.71 -1.42 20.27
CA SER A 192 2.94 -1.21 21.70
C SER A 192 1.68 -0.85 22.51
N SER A 193 0.70 -0.18 21.91
CA SER A 193 -0.57 0.18 22.55
C SER A 193 -1.49 -1.02 22.73
N ILE A 194 -1.38 -2.01 21.84
CA ILE A 194 -2.17 -3.23 21.84
C ILE A 194 -1.52 -4.28 22.75
N SER A 195 -0.21 -4.48 22.59
CA SER A 195 0.59 -5.36 23.42
C SER A 195 2.06 -4.89 23.46
N PRO A 196 2.55 -4.39 24.60
CA PRO A 196 3.96 -4.01 24.77
C PRO A 196 4.93 -5.17 24.55
N GLN A 197 4.46 -6.41 24.69
CA GLN A 197 5.25 -7.62 24.47
C GLN A 197 5.35 -8.00 22.99
N ALA A 198 4.57 -7.38 22.09
CA ALA A 198 4.66 -7.58 20.64
C ALA A 198 5.96 -6.96 20.10
N THR A 199 7.04 -7.69 20.24
CA THR A 199 8.36 -7.30 19.77
C THR A 199 8.72 -7.98 18.44
N PHE A 200 9.43 -7.24 17.60
CA PHE A 200 9.93 -7.69 16.31
C PHE A 200 11.41 -8.13 16.37
N ASP A 201 12.00 -8.28 17.56
CA ASP A 201 13.43 -8.52 17.78
C ASP A 201 13.84 -10.00 17.66
N PRO A 202 14.64 -10.41 16.64
CA PRO A 202 14.85 -11.83 16.26
C PRO A 202 15.63 -12.63 17.28
N GLU A 203 16.44 -11.94 18.07
CA GLU A 203 17.28 -12.56 19.08
C GLU A 203 16.50 -12.97 20.33
N ARG A 204 15.30 -12.40 20.54
CA ARG A 204 14.41 -12.88 21.59
C ARG A 204 13.70 -14.12 21.06
N PRO A 205 14.06 -15.33 21.53
CA PRO A 205 13.25 -16.51 21.23
C PRO A 205 11.82 -16.18 21.59
N HIS A 206 10.87 -16.59 20.74
CA HIS A 206 9.47 -16.66 21.11
C HIS A 206 9.30 -17.71 22.21
N CYS A 207 9.87 -17.45 23.39
CA CYS A 207 9.45 -18.08 24.61
C CYS A 207 7.94 -17.89 24.64
N LYS A 208 7.22 -18.98 24.95
CA LYS A 208 5.77 -19.05 25.12
C LYS A 208 5.27 -18.17 26.28
N ALA A 209 5.88 -17.00 26.48
CA ALA A 209 5.39 -15.94 27.32
C ALA A 209 3.94 -15.72 26.91
N THR A 210 3.06 -15.86 27.90
CA THR A 210 1.63 -15.69 27.74
C THR A 210 1.39 -14.25 27.30
N TRP A 211 1.19 -14.04 26.00
CA TRP A 211 0.83 -12.72 25.50
C TRP A 211 -0.48 -12.29 26.16
N LYS A 212 -0.48 -11.07 26.69
CA LYS A 212 -1.68 -10.43 27.20
C LYS A 212 -1.91 -9.19 26.35
N ALA A 213 -3.12 -9.08 25.80
CA ALA A 213 -3.54 -7.86 25.14
C ALA A 213 -3.85 -6.81 26.21
N ASN A 214 -3.24 -5.64 26.10
CA ASN A 214 -3.56 -4.49 26.96
C ASN A 214 -4.82 -3.77 26.50
N ALA A 215 -5.08 -3.80 25.19
CA ALA A 215 -6.23 -3.21 24.56
C ALA A 215 -6.73 -4.09 23.42
N THR A 216 -8.01 -3.95 23.09
CA THR A 216 -8.56 -4.50 21.85
C THR A 216 -8.62 -3.40 20.79
N SER A 217 -8.50 -3.79 19.52
CA SER A 217 -8.64 -2.87 18.39
C SER A 217 -9.80 -3.32 17.48
N PRO A 218 -10.62 -2.38 16.98
CA PRO A 218 -11.72 -2.66 16.06
C PRO A 218 -11.26 -2.85 14.61
N LEU A 219 -9.95 -3.04 14.39
CA LEU A 219 -9.35 -3.21 13.08
C LEU A 219 -9.98 -4.41 12.36
N GLN A 220 -10.50 -4.15 11.15
CA GLN A 220 -11.13 -5.13 10.28
C GLN A 220 -10.21 -5.50 9.12
N TYR A 221 -9.47 -4.53 8.58
CA TYR A 221 -8.59 -4.70 7.43
C TYR A 221 -7.23 -4.07 7.69
N LEU A 222 -6.18 -4.82 7.38
CA LEU A 222 -4.80 -4.35 7.49
C LEU A 222 -4.00 -4.74 6.25
N LEU A 223 -3.38 -3.77 5.61
CA LEU A 223 -2.44 -3.98 4.52
C LEU A 223 -1.12 -3.32 4.87
N ILE A 224 -0.04 -4.09 4.92
CA ILE A 224 1.31 -3.55 5.11
C ILE A 224 2.16 -3.97 3.92
N ARG A 225 2.74 -2.98 3.24
CA ARG A 225 3.74 -3.20 2.21
C ARG A 225 5.12 -2.85 2.76
N LEU A 226 5.98 -3.86 2.75
CA LEU A 226 7.39 -3.73 3.09
C LEU A 226 8.16 -3.25 1.87
N ILE A 227 8.94 -2.19 2.07
CA ILE A 227 9.81 -1.63 1.05
C ILE A 227 11.22 -2.11 1.38
N THR A 228 11.72 -3.04 0.57
CA THR A 228 13.12 -3.49 0.64
C THR A 228 13.97 -2.54 -0.19
N SER A 229 15.06 -2.02 0.39
CA SER A 229 16.15 -1.42 -0.39
C SER A 229 16.84 -2.54 -1.18
N PRO A 230 17.32 -2.31 -2.42
CA PRO A 230 17.92 -3.34 -3.28
C PRO A 230 19.29 -3.88 -2.80
N GLU A 231 19.72 -3.58 -1.58
CA GLU A 231 21.01 -4.02 -1.05
C GLU A 231 20.88 -5.39 -0.37
N ASP A 232 21.21 -6.44 -1.13
CA ASP A 232 21.91 -7.68 -0.74
C ASP A 232 21.27 -8.76 0.16
N GLU A 233 19.94 -8.86 0.33
CA GLU A 233 19.39 -9.95 1.16
C GLU A 233 18.22 -10.79 0.61
N GLN A 234 18.33 -12.11 0.82
CA GLN A 234 17.48 -13.21 0.32
C GLN A 234 16.06 -13.26 0.92
N ARG A 235 15.62 -12.25 1.66
CA ARG A 235 14.36 -12.25 2.43
C ARG A 235 13.66 -10.90 2.33
N ALA A 236 12.33 -10.91 2.29
CA ALA A 236 11.52 -9.68 2.31
C ALA A 236 11.63 -9.04 3.69
N HIS A 237 12.29 -7.89 3.74
CA HIS A 237 12.57 -7.18 4.97
C HIS A 237 12.28 -5.69 4.89
N THR A 238 12.32 -5.04 6.03
CA THR A 238 12.36 -3.60 6.21
C THR A 238 13.34 -3.35 7.34
N THR A 239 14.06 -2.23 7.33
CA THR A 239 15.00 -1.94 8.42
C THR A 239 14.22 -1.59 9.69
N LEU A 240 14.63 -2.19 10.81
CA LEU A 240 14.13 -1.81 12.12
C LEU A 240 14.56 -0.38 12.42
N CYS A 241 13.64 0.40 12.99
CA CYS A 241 13.93 1.77 13.36
C CYS A 241 15.07 1.82 14.40
N TYR A 242 15.94 2.83 14.29
CA TYR A 242 17.09 3.09 15.17
C TYR A 242 18.23 2.07 15.16
N THR A 243 18.01 0.83 14.74
CA THR A 243 19.06 -0.18 14.77
C THR A 243 19.91 -0.22 13.51
N GLY A 244 19.45 0.39 12.40
CA GLY A 244 20.16 0.45 11.10
C GLY A 244 20.33 -0.91 10.42
N ASP A 245 20.84 -1.88 11.17
CA ASP A 245 21.37 -3.16 10.71
C ASP A 245 20.42 -4.32 10.96
N LYS A 246 19.46 -4.19 11.90
CA LYS A 246 18.49 -5.26 12.16
C LYS A 246 17.32 -5.20 11.18
N MET A 247 16.98 -6.35 10.61
CA MET A 247 15.92 -6.51 9.63
C MET A 247 14.63 -7.06 10.25
N LEU A 248 13.48 -6.49 9.87
CA LEU A 248 12.16 -7.03 10.14
C LEU A 248 11.67 -7.85 8.95
N TYR A 249 11.59 -9.16 9.12
CA TYR A 249 11.07 -10.07 8.11
C TYR A 249 9.54 -10.06 8.04
N GLY A 250 9.00 -10.10 6.82
CA GLY A 250 7.56 -10.13 6.58
C GLY A 250 6.84 -11.31 7.23
N ALA A 251 7.42 -12.53 7.20
CA ALA A 251 6.89 -13.71 7.89
C ALA A 251 6.60 -13.42 9.35
N ARG A 252 7.60 -12.84 10.02
CA ARG A 252 7.52 -12.59 11.45
C ARG A 252 6.51 -11.52 11.81
N LEU A 253 6.42 -10.46 11.01
CA LEU A 253 5.38 -9.45 11.21
C LEU A 253 3.99 -10.09 11.09
N ALA A 254 3.80 -10.95 10.08
CA ALA A 254 2.55 -11.70 9.89
C ALA A 254 2.26 -12.66 11.05
N ASP A 255 3.25 -13.43 11.53
CA ASP A 255 3.14 -14.30 12.70
C ASP A 255 2.75 -13.51 13.96
N THR A 256 3.37 -12.35 14.17
CA THR A 256 3.09 -11.48 15.33
C THR A 256 1.65 -10.97 15.28
N LEU A 257 1.19 -10.49 14.13
CA LEU A 257 -0.18 -10.03 13.95
C LEU A 257 -1.19 -11.17 14.12
N HIS A 258 -0.88 -12.35 13.59
CA HIS A 258 -1.74 -13.53 13.77
C HIS A 258 -1.79 -13.98 15.24
N GLY A 259 -0.68 -14.00 15.96
CA GLY A 259 -0.66 -14.30 17.39
C GLY A 259 -1.44 -13.27 18.22
N LEU A 260 -1.41 -11.99 17.86
CA LEU A 260 -2.25 -10.98 18.49
C LEU A 260 -3.74 -11.19 18.20
N TYR A 261 -4.07 -11.65 17.00
CA TYR A 261 -5.43 -12.06 16.67
C TYR A 261 -5.88 -13.27 17.51
N THR A 262 -5.05 -14.30 17.66
CA THR A 262 -5.43 -15.52 18.40
C THR A 262 -5.66 -15.28 19.89
N ILE A 263 -4.99 -14.31 20.50
CA ILE A 263 -5.24 -13.90 21.89
C ILE A 263 -6.40 -12.90 22.05
N GLY A 264 -7.10 -12.57 20.96
CA GLY A 264 -8.26 -11.68 20.97
C GLY A 264 -7.95 -10.18 20.96
N ALA A 265 -6.72 -9.77 20.62
CA ALA A 265 -6.38 -8.34 20.53
C ALA A 265 -7.09 -7.65 19.35
N PHE A 266 -7.41 -8.40 18.28
CA PHE A 266 -8.11 -7.90 17.09
C PHE A 266 -9.40 -8.71 16.81
N PRO A 267 -10.45 -8.61 17.65
CA PRO A 267 -11.63 -9.47 17.57
C PRO A 267 -12.46 -9.28 16.29
N LEU A 268 -12.32 -8.13 15.63
CA LEU A 268 -13.04 -7.78 14.39
C LEU A 268 -12.21 -7.96 13.12
N LEU A 269 -10.97 -8.44 13.22
CA LEU A 269 -10.07 -8.60 12.07
C LEU A 269 -10.67 -9.63 11.11
N GLN A 270 -10.93 -9.17 9.89
CA GLN A 270 -11.47 -10.01 8.82
C GLN A 270 -10.35 -10.49 7.91
N GLN A 271 -9.44 -9.59 7.54
CA GLN A 271 -8.37 -9.91 6.61
C GLN A 271 -7.15 -9.02 6.89
N PHE A 272 -5.96 -9.59 6.73
CA PHE A 272 -4.75 -8.79 6.58
C PHE A 272 -3.82 -9.36 5.51
N ALA A 273 -2.95 -8.51 4.98
CA ALA A 273 -1.85 -8.93 4.12
C ALA A 273 -0.56 -8.17 4.41
N ILE A 274 0.55 -8.90 4.42
CA ILE A 274 1.92 -8.37 4.46
C ILE A 274 2.59 -8.70 3.14
N ILE A 275 2.78 -7.66 2.32
CA ILE A 275 3.38 -7.75 0.99
C ILE A 275 4.84 -7.34 1.09
N GLY A 276 5.75 -8.19 0.63
CA GLY A 276 7.16 -7.86 0.56
C GLY A 276 7.79 -8.34 -0.74
N ARG A 277 8.74 -7.57 -1.26
CA ARG A 277 9.60 -7.98 -2.38
C ARG A 277 10.75 -8.84 -1.84
N VAL A 278 11.13 -9.86 -2.58
CA VAL A 278 12.31 -10.69 -2.32
C VAL A 278 13.09 -10.78 -3.61
N ASP A 279 14.35 -10.36 -3.57
CA ASP A 279 15.25 -10.55 -4.70
C ASP A 279 15.79 -11.99 -4.69
N ALA A 280 15.95 -12.57 -5.87
CA ALA A 280 16.39 -13.94 -6.02
C ALA A 280 17.84 -14.08 -5.54
N PRO A 281 18.18 -15.14 -4.80
CA PRO A 281 19.57 -15.45 -4.53
C PRO A 281 20.29 -15.69 -5.86
N PRO A 282 21.55 -15.26 -6.01
CA PRO A 282 22.33 -15.55 -7.20
C PRO A 282 22.42 -17.06 -7.38
N SER A 283 21.99 -17.52 -8.56
CA SER A 283 22.11 -18.92 -8.97
C SER A 283 23.06 -18.99 -10.16
N PRO A 284 24.02 -19.94 -10.20
CA PRO A 284 24.88 -20.13 -11.35
C PRO A 284 24.09 -20.29 -12.66
N ARG A 285 22.89 -20.89 -12.58
CA ARG A 285 22.00 -21.15 -13.73
C ARG A 285 21.04 -20.00 -14.02
N ASN A 286 21.02 -18.96 -13.18
CA ASN A 286 20.05 -17.88 -13.21
C ASN A 286 18.58 -18.36 -13.29
N ASN A 287 18.30 -19.46 -12.59
CA ASN A 287 16.98 -20.12 -12.57
C ASN A 287 16.12 -19.71 -11.37
N THR A 288 16.64 -18.84 -10.50
CA THR A 288 15.96 -18.24 -9.36
C THR A 288 15.34 -16.92 -9.78
N TRP A 289 14.11 -16.67 -9.34
CA TRP A 289 13.35 -15.48 -9.75
C TRP A 289 13.13 -14.52 -8.58
N ASN A 290 13.13 -13.21 -8.88
CA ASN A 290 12.63 -12.22 -7.95
C ASN A 290 11.14 -12.46 -7.74
N VAL A 291 10.66 -12.31 -6.50
CA VAL A 291 9.27 -12.60 -6.16
C VAL A 291 8.66 -11.50 -5.30
N PHE A 292 7.34 -11.37 -5.39
CA PHE A 292 6.54 -10.78 -4.33
C PHE A 292 5.99 -11.90 -3.45
N LYS A 293 6.18 -11.76 -2.14
CA LYS A 293 5.58 -12.64 -1.14
C LYS A 293 4.44 -11.92 -0.44
N ILE A 294 3.24 -12.49 -0.55
CA ILE A 294 2.00 -11.97 0.00
C ILE A 294 1.56 -12.93 1.11
N ARG A 295 1.77 -12.51 2.36
CA ARG A 295 1.39 -13.28 3.54
C ARG A 295 0.02 -12.80 3.96
N SER A 296 -0.98 -13.63 3.72
CA SER A 296 -2.36 -13.25 3.94
C SER A 296 -3.01 -14.09 5.02
N PHE A 297 -3.86 -13.43 5.80
CA PHE A 297 -4.76 -14.03 6.74
C PHE A 297 -6.17 -13.61 6.35
N ASN A 298 -7.09 -14.56 6.36
CA ASN A 298 -8.51 -14.33 6.22
C ASN A 298 -9.21 -15.09 7.34
N ARG A 299 -10.10 -14.45 8.09
CA ARG A 299 -10.80 -15.05 9.23
C ARG A 299 -11.51 -16.37 8.90
N ARG A 300 -11.94 -16.56 7.66
CA ARG A 300 -12.62 -17.79 7.19
C ARG A 300 -11.67 -18.82 6.57
N ALA A 301 -10.46 -18.40 6.20
CA ALA A 301 -9.48 -19.26 5.56
C ALA A 301 -8.30 -19.50 6.50
N ASN A 302 -7.38 -20.37 6.09
CA ASN A 302 -6.10 -20.49 6.78
C ASN A 302 -5.18 -19.31 6.42
N THR A 303 -4.12 -19.16 7.20
CA THR A 303 -2.99 -18.31 6.83
C THR A 303 -2.31 -18.88 5.60
N THR A 304 -1.92 -18.03 4.66
CA THR A 304 -1.27 -18.46 3.42
C THR A 304 -0.15 -17.50 3.01
N THR A 305 0.80 -18.01 2.25
CA THR A 305 1.82 -17.22 1.56
C THR A 305 1.73 -17.46 0.07
N THR A 306 1.35 -16.44 -0.68
CA THR A 306 1.36 -16.46 -2.14
C THR A 306 2.66 -15.83 -2.64
N THR A 307 3.40 -16.57 -3.45
CA THR A 307 4.68 -16.19 -4.06
C THR A 307 4.46 -15.96 -5.55
N LEU A 308 4.60 -14.70 -5.98
CA LEU A 308 4.39 -14.29 -7.37
C LEU A 308 5.71 -13.89 -8.00
N PRO A 309 6.18 -14.56 -9.06
CA PRO A 309 7.37 -14.14 -9.77
C PRO A 309 7.15 -12.79 -10.45
N TRP A 310 8.20 -11.97 -10.44
CA TRP A 310 8.23 -10.73 -11.18
C TRP A 310 9.62 -10.52 -11.79
N CYS A 311 9.68 -9.76 -12.86
CA CYS A 311 10.94 -9.33 -13.43
C CYS A 311 10.81 -7.96 -14.10
N ALA A 312 11.89 -7.19 -14.07
CA ALA A 312 12.04 -6.07 -14.99
C ALA A 312 12.26 -6.64 -16.39
N ARG A 313 11.67 -6.00 -17.41
CA ARG A 313 11.87 -6.39 -18.82
C ARG A 313 13.34 -6.28 -19.28
N GLY A 314 14.19 -5.54 -18.54
CA GLY A 314 15.55 -5.20 -18.97
C GLY A 314 15.53 -4.11 -20.07
N GLY A 315 16.60 -3.33 -20.17
CA GLY A 315 16.70 -2.18 -21.10
C GLY A 315 16.12 -0.88 -20.54
N SER A 316 15.89 0.12 -21.41
CA SER A 316 15.43 1.47 -21.03
C SER A 316 13.94 1.57 -20.67
N SER A 317 13.18 0.48 -20.74
CA SER A 317 11.74 0.49 -20.49
C SER A 317 11.40 0.23 -19.02
N SER A 318 10.59 1.10 -18.42
CA SER A 318 10.02 1.01 -17.06
C SER A 318 8.93 -0.07 -16.90
N LEU A 319 8.97 -1.13 -17.71
CA LEU A 319 7.94 -2.18 -17.74
C LEU A 319 8.35 -3.39 -16.91
N TYR A 320 7.46 -3.80 -16.02
CA TYR A 320 7.63 -4.92 -15.11
C TYR A 320 6.59 -5.98 -15.39
N MET A 321 7.03 -7.23 -15.46
CA MET A 321 6.16 -8.40 -15.51
C MET A 321 5.86 -8.85 -14.09
N VAL A 322 4.61 -9.20 -13.80
CA VAL A 322 4.21 -10.04 -12.68
C VAL A 322 3.40 -11.22 -13.22
N ARG A 323 3.62 -12.42 -12.68
CA ARG A 323 2.95 -13.63 -13.13
C ARG A 323 2.07 -14.18 -12.01
N ASP A 324 0.81 -14.42 -12.33
CA ASP A 324 -0.15 -15.16 -11.49
C ASP A 324 -0.50 -16.50 -12.14
N SER A 325 -1.56 -17.16 -11.64
CA SER A 325 -1.97 -18.48 -12.11
C SER A 325 -2.53 -18.45 -13.52
N GLU A 326 -3.15 -17.34 -13.90
CA GLU A 326 -3.82 -17.16 -15.19
C GLU A 326 -2.79 -16.79 -16.26
N GLU A 327 -2.12 -15.65 -16.12
CA GLU A 327 -1.26 -15.11 -17.17
C GLU A 327 -0.13 -14.18 -16.69
N ASP A 328 0.71 -13.77 -17.64
CA ASP A 328 1.72 -12.74 -17.43
C ASP A 328 1.07 -11.36 -17.61
N ARG A 329 1.19 -10.52 -16.58
CA ARG A 329 0.68 -9.16 -16.55
C ARG A 329 1.80 -8.15 -16.52
N PHE A 330 1.56 -6.99 -17.12
CA PHE A 330 2.57 -5.96 -17.33
C PHE A 330 2.09 -4.58 -16.92
N GLY A 331 2.99 -3.80 -16.34
CA GLY A 331 2.76 -2.39 -16.04
C GLY A 331 4.05 -1.71 -15.59
N SER A 332 3.95 -0.43 -15.28
CA SER A 332 4.96 0.25 -14.48
C SER A 332 5.12 -0.42 -13.11
N PHE A 333 6.23 -0.17 -12.42
CA PHE A 333 6.43 -0.73 -11.08
C PHE A 333 5.30 -0.31 -10.13
N GLY A 334 4.87 0.96 -10.17
CA GLY A 334 3.76 1.46 -9.37
C GLY A 334 2.43 0.78 -9.68
N GLU A 335 2.16 0.45 -10.94
CA GLU A 335 0.95 -0.29 -11.33
C GLU A 335 0.98 -1.74 -10.86
N VAL A 336 2.10 -2.44 -11.03
CA VAL A 336 2.29 -3.82 -10.51
C VAL A 336 2.11 -3.84 -9.00
N VAL A 337 2.71 -2.88 -8.30
CA VAL A 337 2.60 -2.73 -6.86
C VAL A 337 1.16 -2.52 -6.40
N LYS A 338 0.42 -1.63 -7.06
CA LYS A 338 -1.00 -1.39 -6.75
C LYS A 338 -1.85 -2.62 -7.04
N ALA A 339 -1.49 -3.39 -8.07
CA ALA A 339 -2.18 -4.65 -8.38
C ALA A 339 -1.99 -5.72 -7.31
N LEU A 340 -0.82 -5.78 -6.66
CA LEU A 340 -0.53 -6.73 -5.56
C LEU A 340 -1.45 -6.53 -4.35
N GLU A 341 -2.03 -5.36 -4.15
CA GLU A 341 -2.97 -5.09 -3.04
C GLU A 341 -4.27 -5.88 -3.18
N GLY A 342 -4.60 -6.30 -4.40
CA GLY A 342 -5.68 -7.23 -4.71
C GLY A 342 -7.00 -6.84 -4.03
N PRO A 343 -7.59 -7.72 -3.19
CA PRO A 343 -8.87 -7.47 -2.52
C PRO A 343 -8.80 -6.35 -1.47
N LEU A 344 -7.60 -5.97 -1.01
CA LEU A 344 -7.37 -4.93 0.00
C LEU A 344 -6.98 -3.59 -0.62
N ALA A 345 -7.15 -3.41 -1.92
CA ALA A 345 -6.87 -2.15 -2.60
C ALA A 345 -7.63 -0.98 -1.95
N TRP A 346 -6.94 0.14 -1.79
CA TRP A 346 -7.50 1.34 -1.17
C TRP A 346 -8.47 2.08 -2.08
N THR A 347 -9.54 2.64 -1.49
CA THR A 347 -10.50 3.52 -2.17
C THR A 347 -10.67 4.82 -1.39
N ASN A 348 -11.36 5.82 -1.96
CA ASN A 348 -11.64 7.10 -1.29
C ASN A 348 -12.42 6.96 0.04
N ALA A 349 -13.04 5.81 0.30
CA ALA A 349 -13.76 5.50 1.53
C ALA A 349 -13.11 4.36 2.31
N GLY A 350 -11.78 4.24 2.21
CA GLY A 350 -10.98 3.22 2.89
C GLY A 350 -10.82 1.93 2.10
N ILE A 351 -10.40 0.86 2.78
CA ILE A 351 -10.32 -0.48 2.20
C ILE A 351 -11.74 -1.02 2.05
N LYS A 352 -12.15 -1.29 0.82
CA LYS A 352 -13.43 -1.94 0.52
C LYS A 352 -13.15 -3.33 -0.03
N PRO A 353 -13.25 -4.39 0.78
CA PRO A 353 -13.02 -5.74 0.28
C PRO A 353 -14.01 -6.05 -0.84
N ARG A 354 -13.54 -6.72 -1.89
CA ARG A 354 -14.42 -7.25 -2.93
C ARG A 354 -15.31 -8.33 -2.32
N ARG A 355 -16.64 -8.13 -2.34
CA ARG A 355 -17.67 -9.02 -1.76
C ARG A 355 -17.71 -10.47 -2.30
N ARG A 356 -16.87 -10.82 -3.27
CA ARG A 356 -16.92 -12.10 -4.01
C ARG A 356 -15.58 -12.87 -4.00
N GLN A 357 -14.85 -12.89 -2.90
CA GLN A 357 -13.82 -13.93 -2.73
C GLN A 357 -14.49 -15.20 -2.21
N GLN A 358 -14.94 -16.05 -3.13
CA GLN A 358 -15.25 -17.45 -2.80
C GLN A 358 -13.99 -18.30 -2.72
N ASP A 359 -12.90 -17.89 -3.38
CA ASP A 359 -11.64 -18.62 -3.38
C ASP A 359 -10.64 -18.07 -2.37
N ASN A 360 -9.92 -19.00 -1.74
CA ASN A 360 -8.83 -18.73 -0.80
C ASN A 360 -7.56 -18.19 -1.48
N HIS A 361 -7.62 -17.89 -2.78
CA HIS A 361 -6.48 -17.42 -3.56
C HIS A 361 -6.39 -15.90 -3.55
N TRP A 362 -5.15 -15.40 -3.45
CA TRP A 362 -4.88 -13.98 -3.55
C TRP A 362 -4.92 -13.54 -5.02
N GLU A 363 -5.94 -12.79 -5.40
CA GLU A 363 -6.12 -12.28 -6.75
C GLU A 363 -5.49 -10.90 -6.92
N LEU A 364 -4.75 -10.70 -8.01
CA LEU A 364 -4.22 -9.41 -8.41
C LEU A 364 -5.33 -8.51 -8.98
N ASN A 365 -5.22 -7.21 -8.77
CA ASN A 365 -6.07 -6.25 -9.46
C ASN A 365 -5.51 -5.88 -10.85
N TYR A 366 -6.08 -6.46 -11.90
CA TYR A 366 -5.62 -6.25 -13.28
C TYR A 366 -6.05 -4.92 -13.92
N SER A 367 -6.79 -4.04 -13.24
CA SER A 367 -7.43 -2.87 -13.87
C SER A 367 -6.46 -1.95 -14.62
N ASN A 368 -5.20 -1.89 -14.21
CA ASN A 368 -4.16 -1.06 -14.82
C ASN A 368 -2.99 -1.90 -15.38
N LEU A 369 -3.16 -3.21 -15.54
CA LEU A 369 -2.12 -4.08 -16.11
C LEU A 369 -2.51 -4.50 -17.52
N SER A 370 -1.52 -4.47 -18.42
CA SER A 370 -1.66 -4.99 -19.78
C SER A 370 -1.41 -6.50 -19.81
N SER A 371 -2.09 -7.21 -20.71
CA SER A 371 -1.84 -8.63 -20.93
C SER A 371 -0.52 -8.87 -21.67
N ARG A 372 0.01 -10.10 -21.58
CA ARG A 372 1.15 -10.55 -22.38
C ARG A 372 0.98 -10.26 -23.87
N LYS A 373 -0.20 -10.58 -24.42
CA LYS A 373 -0.50 -10.42 -25.85
C LYS A 373 -0.40 -8.96 -26.27
N GLU A 374 -1.05 -8.06 -25.54
CA GLU A 374 -1.03 -6.61 -25.82
C GLU A 374 0.39 -6.05 -25.79
N VAL A 375 1.20 -6.46 -24.82
CA VAL A 375 2.57 -5.97 -24.67
C VAL A 375 3.49 -6.52 -25.75
N MET A 376 3.31 -7.77 -26.16
CA MET A 376 4.01 -8.35 -27.31
C MET A 376 3.68 -7.61 -28.60
N GLU A 377 2.40 -7.34 -28.86
CA GLU A 377 1.94 -6.63 -30.06
C GLU A 377 2.40 -5.17 -30.08
N LYS A 378 2.30 -4.46 -28.95
CA LYS A 378 2.63 -3.02 -28.88
C LYS A 378 4.12 -2.74 -28.81
N PHE A 379 4.89 -3.57 -28.11
CA PHE A 379 6.28 -3.26 -27.76
C PHE A 379 7.30 -4.32 -28.19
N GLY A 380 6.88 -5.38 -28.88
CA GLY A 380 7.77 -6.45 -29.35
C GLY A 380 8.48 -7.18 -28.21
N VAL A 381 7.86 -7.27 -27.03
CA VAL A 381 8.49 -7.91 -25.86
C VAL A 381 8.68 -9.40 -26.10
N SER A 382 9.85 -9.91 -25.74
CA SER A 382 10.12 -11.33 -25.70
C SER A 382 10.96 -11.65 -24.46
N PHE A 383 10.55 -12.64 -23.68
CA PHE A 383 11.34 -13.19 -22.58
C PHE A 383 11.94 -14.52 -22.98
N ARG A 384 13.14 -14.78 -22.48
CA ARG A 384 13.78 -16.10 -22.58
C ARG A 384 12.87 -17.20 -22.03
N LEU A 385 12.25 -16.95 -20.88
CA LEU A 385 11.28 -17.84 -20.26
C LEU A 385 10.20 -18.28 -21.25
N TRP A 386 9.64 -17.34 -22.02
CA TRP A 386 8.58 -17.61 -22.98
C TRP A 386 9.01 -18.47 -24.16
N LYS A 387 10.26 -18.31 -24.60
CA LYS A 387 10.85 -19.17 -25.63
C LYS A 387 10.97 -20.59 -25.10
N HIS A 388 11.53 -20.76 -23.91
CA HIS A 388 11.65 -22.06 -23.25
C HIS A 388 10.29 -22.72 -23.02
N GLU A 389 9.29 -21.98 -22.54
CA GLU A 389 7.93 -22.49 -22.36
C GLU A 389 7.30 -22.98 -23.67
N ARG A 390 7.58 -22.30 -24.79
CA ARG A 390 7.11 -22.71 -26.11
C ARG A 390 7.82 -23.98 -26.60
N GLU A 391 9.12 -24.09 -26.38
CA GLU A 391 9.94 -25.24 -26.79
C GLU A 391 9.59 -26.50 -25.99
N VAL A 392 9.35 -26.34 -24.68
CA VAL A 392 8.93 -27.44 -23.79
C VAL A 392 7.45 -27.78 -23.97
N GLY A 393 6.62 -26.78 -24.28
CA GLY A 393 5.16 -26.94 -24.36
C GLY A 393 4.43 -26.84 -23.01
N MET A 394 5.07 -26.27 -21.97
CA MET A 394 4.44 -26.05 -20.66
C MET A 394 4.95 -24.77 -19.96
N LYS A 395 4.21 -24.28 -18.96
CA LYS A 395 4.67 -23.19 -18.08
C LYS A 395 5.82 -23.71 -17.20
N LEU A 396 6.97 -23.05 -17.28
CA LEU A 396 8.18 -23.42 -16.52
C LEU A 396 8.32 -22.63 -15.23
N LEU A 397 7.48 -21.63 -15.01
CA LEU A 397 7.48 -20.84 -13.80
C LEU A 397 6.03 -20.59 -13.39
N GLN A 398 5.64 -21.06 -12.22
CA GLN A 398 4.29 -20.90 -11.70
C GLN A 398 4.33 -20.13 -10.38
N PRO A 399 3.30 -19.32 -10.07
CA PRO A 399 3.15 -18.83 -8.71
C PRO A 399 2.92 -20.00 -7.76
N ARG A 400 3.29 -19.80 -6.49
CA ARG A 400 3.11 -20.82 -5.45
C ARG A 400 2.30 -20.25 -4.31
N THR A 401 1.32 -21.01 -3.82
CA THR A 401 0.64 -20.72 -2.55
C THR A 401 0.95 -21.82 -1.55
N SER A 402 1.51 -21.46 -0.41
CA SER A 402 1.75 -22.36 0.72
C SER A 402 0.87 -22.00 1.91
N ASN A 403 0.56 -22.98 2.75
CA ASN A 403 -0.10 -22.75 4.03
C ASN A 403 0.89 -22.11 5.02
N GLY A 404 0.41 -21.23 5.88
CA GLY A 404 1.21 -20.49 6.84
C GLY A 404 1.98 -19.30 6.24
N PHE A 405 2.91 -18.76 7.01
CA PHE A 405 3.74 -17.61 6.64
C PHE A 405 5.18 -18.00 6.25
N ASP A 406 5.36 -19.17 5.60
CA ASP A 406 6.68 -19.67 5.21
C ASP A 406 7.37 -18.79 4.14
N ASP A 407 8.60 -18.38 4.47
CA ASP A 407 9.44 -17.49 3.67
C ASP A 407 10.71 -18.15 3.12
N THR A 408 10.94 -19.43 3.37
CA THR A 408 12.27 -20.03 3.18
C THR A 408 12.55 -20.51 1.76
N THR A 409 11.52 -20.94 1.03
CA THR A 409 11.76 -21.61 -0.25
C THR A 409 11.84 -20.59 -1.40
N ALA A 410 13.00 -20.53 -2.08
CA ALA A 410 13.17 -19.76 -3.31
C ALA A 410 12.20 -20.24 -4.40
N LEU A 411 11.82 -19.34 -5.32
CA LEU A 411 11.05 -19.72 -6.50
C LEU A 411 12.01 -20.01 -7.65
N VAL A 412 11.93 -21.24 -8.15
CA VAL A 412 12.84 -21.77 -9.17
C VAL A 412 12.02 -22.14 -10.40
N GLN A 413 12.59 -21.96 -11.57
CA GLN A 413 12.02 -22.46 -12.82
C GLN A 413 12.00 -23.99 -12.81
N ASP A 414 10.82 -24.57 -13.00
CA ASP A 414 10.60 -26.00 -13.17
C ASP A 414 11.16 -26.44 -14.52
N VAL A 415 12.08 -27.40 -14.49
CA VAL A 415 12.63 -28.03 -15.70
C VAL A 415 12.13 -29.46 -15.74
N PRO A 416 11.44 -29.89 -16.81
CA PRO A 416 10.95 -31.25 -16.93
C PRO A 416 12.09 -32.28 -16.89
N PRO A 417 11.81 -33.54 -16.51
CA PRO A 417 12.82 -34.60 -16.42
C PRO A 417 13.63 -34.82 -17.70
N GLU A 418 13.00 -34.64 -18.86
CA GLU A 418 13.60 -34.81 -20.19
C GLU A 418 14.39 -33.58 -20.69
N TRP A 419 14.49 -32.53 -19.89
CA TRP A 419 15.25 -31.32 -20.18
C TRP A 419 16.36 -31.10 -19.14
N ARG A 420 17.43 -30.42 -19.54
CA ARG A 420 18.50 -30.01 -18.62
C ARG A 420 19.00 -28.61 -18.91
N TRP A 421 19.51 -27.96 -17.88
CA TRP A 421 20.28 -26.74 -18.03
C TRP A 421 21.63 -27.05 -18.71
N ILE A 422 21.92 -26.35 -19.79
CA ILE A 422 23.19 -26.38 -20.51
C ILE A 422 23.78 -24.96 -20.62
N PRO A 423 25.11 -24.81 -20.57
CA PRO A 423 25.75 -23.50 -20.77
C PRO A 423 25.58 -23.03 -22.22
N GLU A 424 25.22 -21.77 -22.40
CA GLU A 424 25.07 -21.07 -23.69
C GLU A 424 26.09 -19.91 -23.76
N GLY A 425 27.35 -20.23 -23.49
CA GLY A 425 28.44 -19.25 -23.36
C GLY A 425 28.91 -19.05 -21.91
N PRO A 426 29.86 -18.14 -21.67
CA PRO A 426 30.56 -18.04 -20.38
C PRO A 426 29.67 -17.57 -19.22
N TRP A 427 28.55 -16.89 -19.51
CA TRP A 427 27.68 -16.28 -18.49
C TRP A 427 26.19 -16.56 -18.70
N ASN A 428 25.85 -17.46 -19.62
CA ASN A 428 24.46 -17.74 -20.01
C ASN A 428 24.15 -19.23 -19.87
N TRP A 429 22.94 -19.55 -19.40
CA TRP A 429 22.45 -20.92 -19.29
C TRP A 429 21.10 -21.05 -19.99
N THR A 430 20.96 -22.03 -20.87
CA THR A 430 19.69 -22.39 -21.51
C THR A 430 19.20 -23.74 -21.03
N ILE A 431 17.96 -24.11 -21.33
CA ILE A 431 17.52 -25.50 -21.23
C ILE A 431 17.52 -26.15 -22.61
N ALA A 432 17.82 -27.44 -22.67
CA ALA A 432 17.76 -28.27 -23.88
C ALA A 432 17.30 -29.69 -23.54
N PRO A 433 16.72 -30.43 -24.51
CA PRO A 433 16.38 -31.84 -24.33
C PRO A 433 17.61 -32.67 -23.97
N LEU A 434 17.40 -33.75 -23.22
CA LEU A 434 18.39 -34.80 -23.04
C LEU A 434 18.55 -35.55 -24.37
N THR A 435 19.71 -35.36 -25.02
CA THR A 435 20.12 -36.06 -26.25
C THR A 435 20.60 -37.47 -25.98
#